data_AF-A0A1A3BJD9-F1
#
_entry.id   AF-A0A1A3BJD9-F1
#
_cell.length_a   1.000
_cell.length_b   1.000
_cell.length_c   1.000
_cell.angle_alpha   90.00
_cell.angle_beta   90.00
_cell.angle_gamma   90.00
#
_symmetry.space_group_name_H-M   'P 1'
#
loop_
_entity.id
_entity.type
_entity.pdbx_description
1 polymer ?
#
loop_
_entity_poly.entity_id
_entity_poly.type
_entity_poly.pdbx_seq_one_letter_code
_entity_poly.pdbx_strand_id
1 'polypeptide(L)'
;MRLDRRWWVAIGVVVVSLVALVYTQLQRPPAECGPVHDLLDYNKSQSKLIDEKTEGTKGPPTAAEQLAYQQWADGLAERARKIDKPELRFTATDLADLATQFVNKLPEARAATESRAPGAPAPRVYYEMSAIDSQIQRKLAELSNACSG
;
A
#
# COMPACT_ATOMS: atom_id res chain seq x y z
N MET A 1 -5.26 27.75 -1.57
CA MET A 1 -4.10 27.02 -0.99
C MET A 1 -3.84 25.80 -1.85
N ARG A 2 -2.63 25.70 -2.41
CA ARG A 2 -2.24 24.57 -3.25
C ARG A 2 -1.99 23.37 -2.33
N LEU A 3 -2.52 22.20 -2.68
CA LEU A 3 -2.09 20.94 -2.05
C LEU A 3 -0.63 20.73 -2.49
N ASP A 4 0.28 21.28 -1.70
CA ASP A 4 1.70 21.31 -1.99
C ASP A 4 2.28 19.90 -1.94
N ARG A 5 3.31 19.71 -2.78
CA ARG A 5 4.17 18.54 -2.98
C ARG A 5 4.78 17.92 -1.70
N ARG A 6 4.48 18.50 -0.54
CA ARG A 6 4.88 18.06 0.79
C ARG A 6 3.97 16.94 1.35
N TRP A 7 2.73 16.80 0.87
CA TRP A 7 1.82 15.76 1.35
C TRP A 7 2.15 14.35 0.84
N TRP A 8 2.82 14.23 -0.31
CA TRP A 8 3.31 12.94 -0.82
C TRP A 8 4.67 12.54 -0.22
N VAL A 9 5.55 13.51 0.04
CA VAL A 9 6.88 13.26 0.65
C VAL A 9 6.77 12.91 2.14
N ALA A 10 5.77 13.45 2.84
CA ALA A 10 5.59 13.18 4.27
C ALA A 10 5.11 11.75 4.58
N ILE A 11 4.41 11.09 3.65
CA ILE A 11 3.91 9.71 3.83
C ILE A 11 5.08 8.71 3.76
N GLY A 12 6.06 8.91 2.88
CA GLY A 12 7.22 8.02 2.75
C GLY A 12 8.22 8.11 3.91
N VAL A 13 8.42 9.28 4.50
CA VAL A 13 9.49 9.51 5.50
C VAL A 13 9.16 8.95 6.89
N VAL A 14 7.89 8.90 7.29
CA VAL A 14 7.50 8.43 8.64
C VAL A 14 7.62 6.90 8.78
N VAL A 15 7.51 6.15 7.68
CA VAL A 15 7.57 4.67 7.68
C VAL A 15 9.00 4.14 7.85
N VAL A 16 10.00 4.86 7.37
CA VAL A 16 11.41 4.40 7.33
C VAL A 16 12.05 4.34 8.72
N SER A 17 11.65 5.22 9.65
CA SER A 17 12.36 5.42 10.92
C SER A 17 12.03 4.41 12.02
N LEU A 18 10.86 3.76 11.96
CA LEU A 18 10.40 2.87 13.04
C LEU A 18 10.78 1.39 12.83
N VAL A 19 11.18 1.00 11.62
CA VAL A 19 11.39 -0.42 11.24
C VAL A 19 12.81 -0.92 11.55
N ALA A 20 13.81 -0.03 11.60
CA ALA A 20 15.21 -0.44 11.74
C ALA A 20 15.60 -0.95 13.15
N LEU A 21 14.79 -0.69 14.18
CA LEU A 21 15.19 -0.97 15.57
C LEU A 21 14.66 -2.33 16.11
N VAL A 22 13.76 -2.99 15.40
CA VAL A 22 13.14 -4.26 15.85
C VAL A 22 13.74 -5.51 15.17
N TYR A 23 14.38 -5.36 14.00
CA TYR A 23 14.76 -6.52 13.16
C TYR A 23 16.02 -7.28 13.61
N THR A 24 16.80 -6.77 14.58
CA THR A 24 18.15 -7.31 14.84
C THR A 24 18.31 -8.13 16.11
N GLN A 25 17.29 -8.30 16.95
CA GLN A 25 17.46 -9.03 18.21
C GLN A 25 16.25 -9.89 18.56
N LEU A 26 16.45 -11.21 18.43
CA LEU A 26 15.78 -12.30 19.15
C LEU A 26 14.38 -12.77 18.66
N GLN A 27 14.31 -14.10 18.50
CA GLN A 27 13.14 -14.99 18.40
C GLN A 27 12.68 -15.32 16.96
N ARG A 28 12.67 -16.63 16.65
CA ARG A 28 12.03 -17.14 15.44
C ARG A 28 10.54 -16.88 15.60
N PRO A 29 9.89 -16.12 14.70
CA PRO A 29 8.46 -15.91 14.79
C PRO A 29 7.75 -17.28 14.77
N PRO A 30 6.58 -17.41 15.42
CA PRO A 30 5.84 -18.67 15.42
C PRO A 30 5.60 -19.15 13.99
N ALA A 31 5.57 -20.47 13.76
CA ALA A 31 5.56 -21.04 12.41
C ALA A 31 4.42 -20.50 11.52
N GLU A 32 3.29 -20.14 12.15
CA GLU A 32 2.13 -19.48 11.53
C GLU A 32 2.39 -18.06 10.99
N CYS A 33 3.46 -17.38 11.42
CA CYS A 33 3.80 -16.02 11.01
C CYS A 33 4.72 -15.95 9.78
N GLY A 34 5.32 -17.07 9.34
CA GLY A 34 6.14 -17.10 8.12
C GLY A 34 5.42 -16.52 6.90
N PRO A 35 4.21 -17.00 6.55
CA PRO A 35 3.41 -16.46 5.44
C PRO A 35 3.00 -14.98 5.63
N VAL A 36 2.85 -14.51 6.88
CA VAL A 36 2.58 -13.10 7.17
C VAL A 36 3.80 -12.25 6.87
N HIS A 37 5.00 -12.67 7.30
CA HIS A 37 6.24 -11.97 6.97
C HIS A 37 6.48 -11.93 5.46
N ASP A 38 6.23 -13.02 4.73
CA ASP A 38 6.33 -13.04 3.26
C ASP A 38 5.40 -12.00 2.61
N LEU A 39 4.18 -11.83 3.14
CA LEU A 39 3.24 -10.81 2.70
C LEU A 39 3.76 -9.40 2.98
N LEU A 40 4.22 -9.14 4.20
CA LEU A 40 4.72 -7.83 4.63
C LEU A 40 5.99 -7.43 3.86
N ASP A 41 6.92 -8.37 3.66
CA ASP A 41 8.16 -8.17 2.91
C ASP A 41 7.87 -7.91 1.43
N TYR A 42 6.93 -8.65 0.85
CA TYR A 42 6.50 -8.37 -0.51
C TYR A 42 5.91 -6.98 -0.66
N ASN A 43 4.99 -6.58 0.24
CA ASN A 43 4.41 -5.25 0.24
C ASN A 43 5.52 -4.18 0.28
N LYS A 44 6.47 -4.31 1.21
CA LYS A 44 7.61 -3.40 1.36
C LYS A 44 8.46 -3.33 0.09
N SER A 45 8.75 -4.47 -0.52
CA SER A 45 9.55 -4.54 -1.76
C SER A 45 8.86 -3.83 -2.92
N GLN A 46 7.54 -3.98 -3.05
CA GLN A 46 6.76 -3.37 -4.12
C GLN A 46 6.56 -1.86 -3.91
N SER A 47 6.32 -1.42 -2.67
CA SER A 47 6.26 0.01 -2.36
C SER A 47 7.55 0.72 -2.78
N LYS A 48 8.71 0.14 -2.46
CA LYS A 48 10.01 0.70 -2.88
C LYS A 48 10.16 0.78 -4.40
N LEU A 49 9.76 -0.26 -5.13
CA LEU A 49 9.83 -0.28 -6.59
C LEU A 49 8.88 0.73 -7.24
N ILE A 50 7.70 0.92 -6.65
CA ILE A 50 6.73 1.93 -7.12
C ILE A 50 7.27 3.33 -6.83
N ASP A 51 7.85 3.57 -5.65
CA ASP A 51 8.46 4.84 -5.29
C ASP A 51 9.61 5.20 -6.26
N GLU A 52 10.52 4.27 -6.52
CA GLU A 52 11.65 4.46 -7.45
C GLU A 52 11.16 4.75 -8.89
N LYS A 53 10.07 4.11 -9.32
CA LYS A 53 9.50 4.30 -10.68
C LYS A 53 8.66 5.57 -10.81
N THR A 54 8.15 6.09 -9.71
CA THR A 54 7.30 7.29 -9.69
C THR A 54 8.05 8.54 -9.25
N GLU A 55 9.34 8.42 -8.95
CA GLU A 55 10.20 9.54 -8.63
C GLU A 55 10.28 10.53 -9.80
N GLY A 56 9.75 11.74 -9.61
CA GLY A 56 9.75 12.80 -10.60
C GLY A 56 8.54 12.84 -11.53
N THR A 57 7.66 11.83 -11.52
CA THR A 57 6.41 11.83 -12.29
C THR A 57 5.36 12.71 -11.62
N LYS A 58 4.59 13.47 -12.42
CA LYS A 58 3.51 14.33 -11.93
C LYS A 58 2.16 13.78 -12.39
N GLY A 59 1.27 13.53 -11.43
CA GLY A 59 -0.09 13.07 -11.71
C GLY A 59 -0.29 11.60 -11.31
N PRO A 60 -1.52 11.07 -11.48
CA PRO A 60 -1.81 9.67 -11.20
C PRO A 60 -1.08 8.75 -12.18
N PRO A 61 -0.81 7.49 -11.79
CA PRO A 61 -0.20 6.49 -12.67
C PRO A 61 -0.88 6.40 -14.04
N THR A 62 -0.08 6.38 -15.10
CA THR A 62 -0.50 6.12 -16.47
C THR A 62 -1.10 4.71 -16.62
N ALA A 63 -1.76 4.44 -17.75
CA ALA A 63 -2.29 3.10 -18.02
C ALA A 63 -1.20 2.02 -18.05
N ALA A 64 0.00 2.37 -18.53
CA ALA A 64 1.16 1.47 -18.52
C ALA A 64 1.67 1.21 -17.10
N GLU A 65 1.72 2.23 -16.25
CA GLU A 65 2.17 2.10 -14.84
C GLU A 65 1.14 1.36 -13.97
N GLN A 66 -0.15 1.44 -14.30
CA GLN A 66 -1.21 0.73 -13.59
C GLN A 66 -1.00 -0.79 -13.55
N LEU A 67 -0.33 -1.37 -14.56
CA LEU A 67 0.00 -2.79 -14.54
C LEU A 67 0.87 -3.18 -13.34
N ALA A 68 1.81 -2.32 -12.92
CA ALA A 68 2.65 -2.59 -11.76
C ALA A 68 1.83 -2.59 -10.46
N TYR A 69 0.85 -1.68 -10.35
CA TYR A 69 -0.09 -1.65 -9.24
C TYR A 69 -0.99 -2.89 -9.23
N GLN A 70 -1.46 -3.34 -10.38
CA GLN A 70 -2.23 -4.58 -10.49
C GLN A 70 -1.41 -5.79 -10.02
N GLN A 71 -0.16 -5.91 -10.48
CA GLN A 71 0.74 -6.97 -10.06
C GLN A 71 1.00 -6.95 -8.55
N TRP A 72 1.11 -5.76 -7.95
CA TRP A 72 1.21 -5.62 -6.49
C TRP A 72 -0.05 -6.13 -5.77
N ALA A 73 -1.25 -5.74 -6.22
CA ALA A 73 -2.50 -6.21 -5.62
C ALA A 73 -2.67 -7.74 -5.77
N ASP A 74 -2.38 -8.29 -6.95
CA ASP A 74 -2.44 -9.73 -7.23
C ASP A 74 -1.44 -10.50 -6.37
N GLY A 75 -0.23 -9.97 -6.18
CA GLY A 75 0.82 -10.57 -5.36
C GLY A 75 0.51 -10.54 -3.86
N LEU A 76 -0.23 -9.51 -3.39
CA LEU A 76 -0.80 -9.49 -2.04
C LEU A 76 -1.88 -10.57 -1.88
N ALA A 77 -2.80 -10.68 -2.84
CA ALA A 77 -3.83 -11.71 -2.83
C ALA A 77 -3.24 -13.12 -2.84
N GLU A 78 -2.18 -13.36 -3.62
CA GLU A 78 -1.49 -14.65 -3.65
C GLU A 78 -0.91 -15.04 -2.29
N ARG A 79 -0.31 -14.08 -1.58
CA ARG A 79 0.29 -14.32 -0.26
C ARG A 79 -0.74 -14.41 0.84
N ALA A 80 -1.82 -13.63 0.77
CA ALA A 80 -2.94 -13.71 1.70
C ALA A 80 -3.53 -15.14 1.75
N ARG A 81 -3.63 -15.81 0.60
CA ARG A 81 -4.09 -17.20 0.50
C ARG A 81 -3.20 -18.23 1.20
N LYS A 82 -1.93 -17.90 1.49
CA LYS A 82 -0.96 -18.79 2.15
C LYS A 82 -1.00 -18.68 3.67
N ILE A 83 -1.78 -17.75 4.22
CA ILE A 83 -1.91 -17.55 5.67
C ILE A 83 -3.01 -18.49 6.20
N ASP A 84 -2.64 -19.40 7.10
CA ASP A 84 -3.55 -20.46 7.53
C ASP A 84 -4.34 -20.19 8.82
N LYS A 85 -3.80 -19.36 9.70
CA LYS A 85 -4.43 -18.98 10.96
C LYS A 85 -5.67 -18.11 10.66
N PRO A 86 -6.88 -18.53 11.07
CA PRO A 86 -8.14 -17.90 10.62
C PRO A 86 -8.17 -16.37 10.78
N GLU A 87 -7.83 -15.87 11.95
CA GLU A 87 -7.79 -14.45 12.27
C GLU A 87 -6.80 -13.68 11.39
N LEU A 88 -5.61 -14.23 11.13
CA LEU A 88 -4.62 -13.61 10.25
C LEU A 88 -5.06 -13.67 8.78
N ARG A 89 -5.72 -14.77 8.39
CA ARG A 89 -6.24 -14.97 7.03
C ARG A 89 -7.31 -13.94 6.70
N PHE A 90 -8.24 -13.65 7.62
CA PHE A 90 -9.27 -12.62 7.41
C PHE A 90 -8.62 -11.24 7.20
N THR A 91 -7.73 -10.83 8.09
CA THR A 91 -7.04 -9.54 7.99
C THR A 91 -6.20 -9.42 6.72
N ALA A 92 -5.53 -10.50 6.29
CA ALA A 92 -4.76 -10.52 5.04
C ALA A 92 -5.63 -10.52 3.78
N THR A 93 -6.80 -11.15 3.83
CA THR A 93 -7.76 -11.12 2.71
C THR A 93 -8.36 -9.72 2.56
N ASP A 94 -8.77 -9.10 3.66
CA ASP A 94 -9.22 -7.70 3.67
C ASP A 94 -8.16 -6.76 3.08
N LEU A 95 -6.89 -6.95 3.44
CA LEU A 95 -5.78 -6.19 2.90
C LEU A 95 -5.67 -6.35 1.37
N ALA A 96 -5.75 -7.58 0.86
CA ALA A 96 -5.69 -7.84 -0.58
C ALA A 96 -6.88 -7.24 -1.34
N ASP A 97 -8.08 -7.30 -0.76
CA ASP A 97 -9.28 -6.69 -1.33
C ASP A 97 -9.19 -5.16 -1.36
N LEU A 98 -8.67 -4.54 -0.30
CA LEU A 98 -8.42 -3.10 -0.25
C LEU A 98 -7.37 -2.68 -1.28
N ALA A 99 -6.29 -3.44 -1.45
CA ALA A 99 -5.29 -3.19 -2.48
C ALA A 99 -5.93 -3.22 -3.88
N THR A 100 -6.74 -4.25 -4.17
CA THR A 100 -7.47 -4.35 -5.43
C THR A 100 -8.41 -3.15 -5.66
N GLN A 101 -9.15 -2.73 -4.63
CA GLN A 101 -10.01 -1.55 -4.70
C GLN A 101 -9.23 -0.27 -4.98
N PHE A 102 -8.05 -0.11 -4.36
CA PHE A 102 -7.16 1.02 -4.62
C PHE A 102 -6.73 1.07 -6.10
N VAL A 103 -6.30 -0.06 -6.65
CA VAL A 103 -5.88 -0.15 -8.07
C VAL A 103 -7.03 0.15 -9.01
N ASN A 104 -8.23 -0.35 -8.71
CA ASN A 104 -9.43 -0.11 -9.53
C ASN A 104 -9.84 1.36 -9.59
N LYS A 105 -9.40 2.19 -8.63
CA LYS A 105 -9.65 3.64 -8.62
C LYS A 105 -8.63 4.44 -9.44
N LEU A 106 -7.52 3.86 -9.87
CA LEU A 106 -6.49 4.56 -10.64
C LEU A 106 -6.99 5.13 -12.00
N PRO A 107 -7.80 4.41 -12.80
CA PRO A 107 -8.36 4.97 -14.04
C PRO A 107 -9.26 6.19 -13.79
N GLU A 108 -10.08 6.12 -12.73
CA GLU A 108 -10.95 7.23 -12.33
C GLU A 108 -10.13 8.46 -11.89
N ALA A 109 -9.07 8.24 -11.10
CA ALA A 109 -8.14 9.31 -10.72
C ALA A 109 -7.44 9.94 -11.93
N ARG A 110 -7.07 9.14 -12.92
CA ARG A 110 -6.47 9.60 -14.19
C ARG A 110 -7.44 10.47 -14.97
N ALA A 111 -8.64 9.96 -15.25
CA ALA A 111 -9.67 10.70 -15.98
C ALA A 111 -10.02 12.02 -15.28
N ALA A 112 -10.19 11.99 -13.96
CA ALA A 112 -10.51 13.18 -13.18
C ALA A 112 -9.39 14.22 -13.13
N THR A 113 -8.14 13.81 -13.35
CA THR A 113 -6.99 14.71 -13.45
C THR A 113 -6.89 15.33 -14.84
N GLU A 114 -7.11 14.54 -15.89
CA GLU A 114 -7.10 15.01 -17.29
C GLU A 114 -8.20 16.05 -17.56
N SER A 115 -9.38 15.88 -16.96
CA SER A 115 -10.50 16.81 -17.12
C SER A 115 -10.47 18.02 -16.17
N ARG A 116 -9.41 18.18 -15.36
CA ARG A 116 -9.37 19.18 -14.28
C ARG A 116 -8.96 20.56 -14.80
N ALA A 117 -9.80 21.56 -14.55
CA ALA A 117 -9.44 22.95 -14.80
C ALA A 117 -8.28 23.44 -13.89
N PRO A 118 -7.37 24.30 -14.37
CA PRO A 118 -6.31 24.88 -13.55
C PRO A 118 -6.87 25.56 -12.29
N GLY A 119 -6.39 25.17 -11.11
CA GLY A 119 -6.80 25.77 -9.84
C GLY A 119 -8.10 25.22 -9.23
N ALA A 120 -8.82 24.33 -9.91
CA ALA A 120 -9.97 23.61 -9.34
C ALA A 120 -9.55 22.78 -8.12
N PRO A 121 -10.46 22.47 -7.17
CA PRO A 121 -10.17 21.59 -6.03
C PRO A 121 -9.69 20.19 -6.48
N ALA A 122 -9.09 19.44 -5.55
CA ALA A 122 -8.71 18.06 -5.82
C ALA A 122 -9.95 17.20 -6.10
N PRO A 123 -9.92 16.32 -7.12
CA PRO A 123 -11.01 15.38 -7.39
C PRO A 123 -11.40 14.53 -6.18
N ARG A 124 -12.70 14.22 -6.04
CA ARG A 124 -13.24 13.40 -4.94
C ARG A 124 -12.55 12.04 -4.82
N VAL A 125 -12.26 11.41 -5.95
CA VAL A 125 -11.58 10.10 -6.03
C VAL A 125 -10.27 10.06 -5.23
N TYR A 126 -9.53 11.16 -5.10
CA TYR A 126 -8.32 11.17 -4.26
C TYR A 126 -8.61 11.01 -2.78
N TYR A 127 -9.73 11.54 -2.29
CA TYR A 127 -10.14 11.35 -0.90
C TYR A 127 -10.56 9.89 -0.65
N GLU A 128 -11.28 9.28 -1.60
CA GLU A 128 -11.66 7.87 -1.53
C GLU A 128 -10.42 6.96 -1.50
N MET A 129 -9.46 7.20 -2.40
CA MET A 129 -8.20 6.46 -2.45
C MET A 129 -7.38 6.64 -1.16
N SER A 130 -7.33 7.85 -0.59
CA SER A 130 -6.64 8.08 0.69
C SER A 130 -7.27 7.33 1.87
N ALA A 131 -8.59 7.15 1.85
CA ALA A 131 -9.30 6.38 2.86
C ALA A 131 -9.04 4.87 2.71
N ILE A 132 -8.90 4.38 1.49
CA ILE A 132 -8.50 3.00 1.19
C ILE A 132 -7.05 2.76 1.63
N ASP A 133 -6.11 3.64 1.25
CA ASP A 133 -4.71 3.53 1.70
C ASP A 133 -4.60 3.53 3.23
N SER A 134 -5.33 4.43 3.91
CA SER A 134 -5.38 4.43 5.37
C SER A 134 -5.87 3.10 5.96
N GLN A 135 -6.77 2.39 5.28
CA GLN A 135 -7.22 1.05 5.69
C GLN A 135 -6.15 -0.01 5.43
N ILE A 136 -5.49 0.04 4.28
CA ILE A 136 -4.34 -0.83 3.94
C ILE A 136 -3.26 -0.72 5.00
N GLN A 137 -2.86 0.49 5.38
CA GLN A 137 -1.85 0.71 6.42
C GLN A 137 -2.26 0.14 7.77
N ARG A 138 -3.54 0.26 8.15
CA ARG A 138 -4.05 -0.34 9.39
C ARG A 138 -3.99 -1.87 9.36
N LYS A 139 -4.39 -2.51 8.25
CA LYS A 139 -4.36 -3.97 8.12
C LYS A 139 -2.93 -4.52 8.10
N LEU A 140 -1.99 -3.81 7.46
CA LEU A 140 -0.56 -4.12 7.52
C LEU A 140 -0.02 -4.05 8.96
N ALA A 141 -0.36 -2.99 9.70
CA ALA A 141 0.03 -2.85 11.09
C ALA A 141 -0.59 -3.94 11.98
N GLU A 142 -1.85 -4.30 11.75
CA GLU A 142 -2.54 -5.38 12.47
C GLU A 142 -1.83 -6.72 12.27
N LEU A 143 -1.51 -7.08 11.03
CA LEU A 143 -0.74 -8.30 10.70
C LEU A 143 0.66 -8.27 11.32
N SER A 144 1.36 -7.13 11.22
CA SER A 144 2.69 -6.97 11.81
C SER A 144 2.67 -7.12 13.33
N ASN A 145 1.72 -6.49 14.01
CA ASN A 145 1.60 -6.54 15.47
C ASN A 145 1.21 -7.95 15.96
N ALA A 146 0.42 -8.69 15.19
CA ALA A 146 0.07 -10.06 15.53
C ALA A 146 1.27 -11.03 15.42
N CYS A 147 2.32 -10.64 14.68
CA CYS A 147 3.51 -11.46 14.40
C CYS A 147 4.83 -10.84 14.88
N SER A 148 4.80 -9.80 15.72
CA SER A 148 5.98 -9.12 16.26
C SER A 148 6.55 -9.76 17.55
N GLY A 149 6.17 -11.02 17.82
CA GLY A 149 6.58 -11.79 19.00
C GLY A 149 7.71 -12.78 18.70
#